data_AF-A0A7C1FM63-F1
#
_entry.id   AF-A0A7C1FM63-F1
#
_cell.length_a   1.000
_cell.length_b   1.000
_cell.length_c   1.000
_cell.angle_alpha   90.00
_cell.angle_beta   90.00
_cell.angle_gamma   90.00
#
_symmetry.space_group_name_H-M   'P 1'
#
loop_
_entity.id
_entity.type
_entity.pdbx_description
1 polymer ?
#
loop_
_entity_poly.entity_id
_entity_poly.type
_entity_poly.pdbx_seq_one_letter_code
_entity_poly.pdbx_strand_id
1 'polypeptide(L)'
;VPVGEDQVQHIEVCRDLAGSFNHLFGETFVLPTAKILDSSAKVPGTDGEKMSKSYGNTLEVFEEPAVLRRKIMRIVTDSRPVDQPKEPESDHLFQLYSLFASPEQREEMAQRYRRGGFGYGEVKQALADLAVDYFAEARQRRQELAARPKQVQEIIGDGGAVARRKAAEVLLRAQQACGVKPR
;
A
#
# COMPACT_ATOMS: atom_id res chain seq x y z
N VAL A 1 -8.00 14.29 4.37
CA VAL A 1 -8.22 12.82 4.31
C VAL A 1 -7.40 12.27 3.16
N PRO A 2 -6.38 11.43 3.42
CA PRO A 2 -5.57 10.82 2.36
C PRO A 2 -6.43 9.89 1.52
N VAL A 3 -6.49 10.11 0.21
CA VAL A 3 -7.33 9.36 -0.73
C VAL A 3 -6.63 9.22 -2.08
N GLY A 4 -7.00 8.18 -2.84
CA GLY A 4 -6.66 8.09 -4.26
C GLY A 4 -7.45 9.10 -5.09
N GLU A 5 -6.98 9.40 -6.31
CA GLU A 5 -7.65 10.31 -7.24
C GLU A 5 -9.11 9.89 -7.52
N ASP A 6 -9.35 8.58 -7.61
CA ASP A 6 -10.66 7.98 -7.84
C ASP A 6 -11.64 8.16 -6.68
N GLN A 7 -11.16 8.56 -5.51
CA GLN A 7 -11.95 8.71 -4.28
C GLN A 7 -12.15 10.18 -3.88
N VAL A 8 -11.64 11.15 -4.65
CA VAL A 8 -11.78 12.58 -4.35
C VAL A 8 -13.25 13.00 -4.30
N GLN A 9 -14.08 12.49 -5.20
CA GLN A 9 -15.52 12.77 -5.24
C GLN A 9 -16.23 12.39 -3.94
N HIS A 10 -15.83 11.30 -3.27
CA HIS A 10 -16.41 10.93 -1.97
C HIS A 10 -16.11 11.96 -0.88
N ILE A 11 -14.93 12.59 -0.93
CA ILE A 11 -14.56 13.66 0.00
C ILE A 11 -15.33 14.94 -0.30
N GLU A 12 -15.61 15.23 -1.57
CA GLU A 12 -16.47 16.35 -1.98
C GLU A 12 -17.90 16.17 -1.48
N VAL A 13 -18.51 15.00 -1.70
CA VAL A 13 -19.84 14.67 -1.17
C VAL A 13 -19.88 14.82 0.35
N CYS A 14 -18.86 14.33 1.06
CA CYS A 14 -18.77 14.49 2.51
C CYS A 14 -18.70 15.96 2.94
N ARG A 15 -17.95 16.78 2.20
CA ARG A 15 -17.84 18.23 2.42
C ARG A 15 -19.16 18.94 2.19
N ASP A 16 -19.87 18.62 1.12
CA ASP A 16 -21.15 19.25 0.78
C ASP A 16 -22.22 18.91 1.82
N LEU A 17 -22.27 17.66 2.29
CA LEU A 17 -23.15 17.24 3.37
C LEU A 17 -22.82 17.98 4.68
N ALA A 18 -21.54 18.06 5.04
CA ALA A 18 -21.09 18.77 6.24
C ALA A 18 -21.40 20.29 6.15
N GLY A 19 -21.18 20.89 4.99
CA GLY A 19 -21.49 22.30 4.73
C GLY A 19 -22.99 22.59 4.80
N SER A 20 -23.80 21.72 4.20
CA SER A 20 -25.28 21.83 4.25
C SER A 20 -25.80 21.73 5.67
N PHE A 21 -25.27 20.81 6.48
CA PHE A 21 -25.61 20.72 7.90
C PHE A 21 -25.21 21.99 8.65
N ASN A 22 -23.99 22.47 8.44
CA ASN A 22 -23.50 23.69 9.10
C ASN A 22 -24.32 24.93 8.72
N HIS A 23 -24.80 25.02 7.48
CA HIS A 23 -25.65 26.11 7.04
C HIS A 23 -27.02 26.11 7.74
N LEU A 24 -27.62 24.92 7.92
CA LEU A 24 -28.94 24.78 8.53
C LEU A 24 -28.93 24.87 10.06
N PHE A 25 -27.90 24.33 10.71
CA PHE A 25 -27.87 24.13 12.17
C PHE A 25 -26.69 24.84 12.88
N GLY A 26 -25.86 25.58 12.15
CA GLY A 26 -24.67 26.27 12.66
C GLY A 26 -23.39 25.40 12.58
N GLU A 27 -22.23 26.05 12.73
CA GLU A 27 -20.91 25.39 12.61
C GLU A 27 -20.75 24.19 13.57
N THR A 28 -20.90 22.99 13.01
CA THR A 28 -20.89 21.73 13.76
C THR A 28 -19.74 20.82 13.31
N PHE A 29 -19.62 20.62 12.00
CA PHE A 29 -18.64 19.73 11.37
C PHE A 29 -17.46 20.50 10.77
N VAL A 30 -16.27 19.93 10.89
CA VAL A 30 -15.08 20.41 10.17
C VAL A 30 -15.16 19.92 8.73
N LEU A 31 -15.00 20.82 7.77
CA LEU A 31 -15.03 20.47 6.35
C LEU A 31 -13.76 19.68 5.96
N PRO A 32 -13.89 18.46 5.42
CA PRO A 32 -12.73 17.66 5.06
C PRO A 32 -12.10 18.16 3.76
N THR A 33 -10.77 18.16 3.71
CA THR A 33 -10.00 18.38 2.46
C THR A 33 -9.39 17.07 2.01
N ALA A 34 -9.51 16.76 0.71
CA ALA A 34 -8.82 15.61 0.13
C ALA A 34 -7.32 15.89 0.13
N LYS A 35 -6.54 14.92 0.60
CA LYS A 35 -5.09 14.91 0.40
C LYS A 35 -4.83 13.82 -0.64
N ILE A 36 -4.70 14.23 -1.89
CA ILE A 36 -4.31 13.30 -2.94
C ILE A 36 -2.92 12.81 -2.58
N LEU A 37 -2.80 11.50 -2.36
CA LEU A 37 -1.49 10.88 -2.32
C LEU A 37 -1.02 10.90 -3.77
N ASP A 38 0.12 11.56 -4.06
CA ASP A 38 0.78 11.42 -5.35
C ASP A 38 0.74 9.95 -5.70
N SER A 39 0.16 9.63 -6.86
CA SER A 39 -0.06 8.25 -7.27
C SER A 39 1.24 7.49 -7.05
N SER A 40 1.29 6.71 -5.97
CA SER A 40 2.42 5.85 -5.69
C SER A 40 2.57 5.04 -6.96
N ALA A 41 3.72 5.16 -7.64
CA ALA A 41 3.95 4.59 -8.95
C ALA A 41 3.28 3.21 -9.02
N LYS A 42 2.34 3.03 -9.97
CA LYS A 42 1.56 1.80 -10.10
C LYS A 42 2.54 0.63 -9.99
N VAL A 43 2.42 -0.17 -8.94
CA VAL A 43 3.31 -1.31 -8.75
C VAL A 43 2.96 -2.34 -9.84
N PRO A 44 3.91 -2.73 -10.69
CA PRO A 44 3.66 -3.75 -11.70
C PRO A 44 3.54 -5.12 -11.03
N GLY A 45 2.71 -5.99 -11.60
CA GLY A 45 2.58 -7.39 -11.22
C GLY A 45 3.71 -8.24 -11.80
N THR A 46 3.61 -9.55 -11.58
CA THR A 46 4.58 -10.54 -12.09
C THR A 46 4.59 -10.68 -13.62
N ASP A 47 3.63 -10.04 -14.30
CA ASP A 47 3.41 -10.02 -15.74
C ASP A 47 3.67 -8.63 -16.37
N GLY A 48 4.04 -7.62 -15.57
CA GLY A 48 4.26 -6.24 -16.00
C GLY A 48 3.01 -5.36 -16.04
N GLU A 49 1.82 -5.94 -15.98
CA GLU A 49 0.56 -5.19 -15.85
C GLU A 49 0.40 -4.61 -14.45
N LYS A 50 -0.60 -3.75 -14.21
CA LYS A 50 -0.89 -3.28 -12.85
C LYS A 50 -1.09 -4.47 -11.90
N MET A 51 -0.39 -4.49 -10.77
CA MET A 51 -0.57 -5.55 -9.76
C MET A 51 -2.01 -5.53 -9.22
N SER A 52 -2.71 -6.66 -9.35
CA SER A 52 -4.09 -6.82 -8.90
C SER A 52 -4.40 -8.27 -8.54
N LYS A 53 -5.13 -8.47 -7.45
CA LYS A 53 -5.62 -9.81 -7.06
C LYS A 53 -6.48 -10.45 -8.15
N SER A 54 -7.25 -9.64 -8.89
CA SER A 54 -8.12 -10.12 -9.98
C SER A 54 -7.34 -10.66 -11.17
N TYR A 55 -6.10 -10.20 -11.38
CA TYR A 55 -5.24 -10.66 -12.47
C TYR A 55 -4.38 -11.86 -12.06
N GLY A 56 -4.34 -12.20 -10.76
CA GLY A 56 -3.50 -13.28 -10.27
C GLY A 56 -2.00 -12.99 -10.34
N ASN A 57 -1.60 -11.74 -10.58
CA ASN A 57 -0.20 -11.30 -10.79
C ASN A 57 0.44 -10.70 -9.53
N THR A 58 -0.05 -11.09 -8.34
CA THR A 58 0.35 -10.47 -7.06
C THR A 58 1.48 -11.21 -6.36
N LEU A 59 2.30 -10.44 -5.64
CA LEU A 59 3.26 -10.92 -4.65
C LEU A 59 2.73 -10.54 -3.27
N GLU A 60 2.29 -11.52 -2.46
CA GLU A 60 1.69 -11.19 -1.16
C GLU A 60 2.76 -10.86 -0.12
N VAL A 61 2.57 -9.77 0.62
CA VAL A 61 3.53 -9.25 1.60
C VAL A 61 3.91 -10.30 2.66
N PHE A 62 2.92 -11.05 3.13
CA PHE A 62 3.06 -12.05 4.20
C PHE A 62 3.01 -13.50 3.69
N GLU A 63 3.26 -13.71 2.39
CA GLU A 63 3.39 -15.06 1.84
C GLU A 63 4.60 -15.78 2.43
N GLU A 64 4.54 -17.10 2.58
CA GLU A 64 5.69 -17.89 3.04
C GLU A 64 6.93 -17.61 2.17
N PRO A 65 8.13 -17.38 2.74
CA PRO A 65 9.32 -16.96 1.98
C PRO A 65 9.61 -17.86 0.77
N ALA A 66 9.45 -19.17 0.94
CA ALA A 66 9.66 -20.14 -0.13
C ALA A 66 8.63 -19.99 -1.29
N VAL A 67 7.39 -19.63 -0.99
CA VAL A 67 6.35 -19.40 -2.00
C VAL A 67 6.61 -18.08 -2.74
N LEU A 68 6.92 -17.01 -2.00
CA LEU A 68 7.27 -15.71 -2.56
C LEU A 68 8.46 -15.83 -3.52
N ARG A 69 9.54 -16.51 -3.10
CA ARG A 69 10.71 -16.79 -3.93
C ARG A 69 10.32 -17.49 -5.22
N ARG A 70 9.51 -18.55 -5.16
CA ARG A 70 9.04 -19.25 -6.37
C ARG A 70 8.23 -18.36 -7.31
N LYS A 71 7.39 -17.46 -6.79
CA LYS A 71 6.64 -16.50 -7.61
C LYS A 71 7.56 -15.50 -8.30
N ILE A 72 8.52 -14.94 -7.56
CA ILE A 72 9.50 -13.99 -8.10
C ILE A 72 10.35 -14.64 -9.20
N MET A 73 10.78 -15.90 -9.02
CA MET A 73 11.52 -16.62 -10.05
C MET A 73 10.71 -16.83 -11.34
N ARG A 74 9.38 -16.87 -11.25
CA ARG A 74 8.45 -17.04 -12.37
C ARG A 74 8.03 -15.74 -13.05
N ILE A 75 8.49 -14.57 -12.58
CA ILE A 75 8.22 -13.28 -13.24
C ILE A 75 8.61 -13.37 -14.71
N VAL A 76 7.70 -12.97 -15.59
CA VAL A 76 7.92 -13.04 -17.03
C VAL A 76 8.98 -12.00 -17.41
N THR A 77 9.98 -12.38 -18.18
CA THR A 77 10.98 -11.45 -18.70
C THR A 77 11.07 -11.63 -20.21
N ASP A 78 11.65 -10.68 -20.92
CA ASP A 78 11.88 -10.86 -22.35
C ASP A 78 12.98 -11.90 -22.65
N SER A 79 13.14 -12.20 -23.94
CA SER A 79 14.07 -13.21 -24.45
C SER A 79 15.44 -12.63 -24.85
N ARG A 80 15.81 -11.43 -24.39
CA ARG A 80 17.10 -10.84 -24.75
C ARG A 80 18.25 -11.70 -24.21
N PRO A 81 19.26 -12.01 -25.05
CA PRO A 81 20.49 -12.66 -24.62
C PRO A 81 21.18 -11.96 -23.44
N VAL A 82 22.02 -12.71 -22.73
CA VAL A 82 22.75 -12.24 -21.53
C VAL A 82 23.68 -11.08 -21.84
N ASP A 83 24.37 -11.14 -22.98
CA ASP A 83 25.30 -10.14 -23.49
C ASP A 83 24.60 -8.84 -23.96
N GLN A 84 23.30 -8.88 -24.27
CA GLN A 84 22.59 -7.70 -24.73
C GLN A 84 22.19 -6.75 -23.59
N PRO A 85 22.37 -5.44 -23.78
CA PRO A 85 21.93 -4.42 -22.83
C PRO A 85 20.41 -4.40 -22.71
N LYS A 86 19.95 -3.96 -21.54
CA LYS A 86 18.54 -3.91 -21.13
C LYS A 86 18.20 -2.52 -20.61
N GLU A 87 16.94 -2.12 -20.77
CA GLU A 87 16.43 -0.81 -20.34
C GLU A 87 15.74 -0.97 -18.97
N PRO A 88 16.38 -0.57 -17.86
CA PRO A 88 15.85 -0.80 -16.52
C PRO A 88 14.48 -0.13 -16.30
N GLU A 89 14.28 1.08 -16.82
CA GLU A 89 13.07 1.87 -16.58
C GLU A 89 11.82 1.26 -17.23
N SER A 90 11.98 0.46 -18.29
CA SER A 90 10.87 -0.24 -18.96
C SER A 90 10.69 -1.69 -18.49
N ASP A 91 11.60 -2.21 -17.65
CA ASP A 91 11.55 -3.58 -17.17
C ASP A 91 10.86 -3.66 -15.79
N HIS A 92 9.70 -4.31 -15.75
CA HIS A 92 8.93 -4.47 -14.51
C HIS A 92 9.68 -5.26 -13.42
N LEU A 93 10.62 -6.14 -13.78
CA LEU A 93 11.46 -6.82 -12.79
C LEU A 93 12.39 -5.83 -12.08
N PHE A 94 12.97 -4.88 -12.83
CA PHE A 94 13.79 -3.82 -12.26
C PHE A 94 12.95 -2.83 -11.44
N GLN A 95 11.74 -2.50 -11.91
CA GLN A 95 10.80 -1.66 -11.17
C GLN A 95 10.44 -2.30 -9.82
N LEU A 96 10.15 -3.61 -9.78
CA LEU A 96 9.89 -4.35 -8.54
C LEU A 96 11.11 -4.38 -7.62
N TYR A 97 12.29 -4.67 -8.16
CA TYR A 97 13.56 -4.63 -7.40
C TYR A 97 13.78 -3.27 -6.75
N SER A 98 13.51 -2.20 -7.50
CA SER A 98 13.66 -0.82 -7.05
C SER A 98 12.73 -0.44 -5.90
N LEU A 99 11.65 -1.18 -5.62
CA LEU A 99 10.81 -0.89 -4.45
C LEU A 99 11.52 -1.23 -3.12
N PHE A 100 12.49 -2.15 -3.16
CA PHE A 100 13.18 -2.64 -1.97
C PHE A 100 14.64 -2.21 -1.89
N ALA A 101 15.29 -2.05 -3.04
CA ALA A 101 16.70 -1.69 -3.11
C ALA A 101 16.99 -0.28 -2.59
N SER A 102 18.17 -0.09 -1.98
CA SER A 102 18.72 1.23 -1.66
C SER A 102 19.02 2.03 -2.94
N PRO A 103 19.18 3.37 -2.87
CA PRO A 103 19.58 4.17 -4.03
C PRO A 103 20.85 3.65 -4.73
N GLU A 104 21.84 3.20 -3.96
CA GLU A 104 23.11 2.66 -4.47
C GLU A 104 22.89 1.32 -5.17
N GLN A 105 22.12 0.42 -4.55
CA GLN A 105 21.76 -0.88 -5.13
C GLN A 105 20.94 -0.74 -6.42
N ARG A 106 20.10 0.29 -6.53
CA ARG A 106 19.33 0.61 -7.75
C ARG A 106 20.25 1.07 -8.86
N GLU A 107 21.16 1.99 -8.57
CA GLU A 107 22.08 2.52 -9.57
C GLU A 107 23.07 1.44 -10.06
N GLU A 108 23.61 0.61 -9.16
CA GLU A 108 24.46 -0.51 -9.54
C GLU A 108 23.72 -1.49 -10.46
N MET A 109 22.48 -1.86 -10.09
CA MET A 109 21.67 -2.74 -10.92
C MET A 109 21.32 -2.08 -12.26
N ALA A 110 21.00 -0.79 -12.29
CA ALA A 110 20.71 -0.06 -13.53
C ALA A 110 21.92 -0.04 -14.47
N GLN A 111 23.13 0.18 -13.94
CA GLN A 111 24.37 0.09 -14.73
C GLN A 111 24.60 -1.32 -15.28
N ARG A 112 24.32 -2.36 -14.49
CA ARG A 112 24.38 -3.75 -14.97
C ARG A 112 23.38 -4.01 -16.10
N TYR A 113 22.16 -3.51 -15.96
CA TYR A 113 21.12 -3.54 -17.00
C TYR A 113 21.63 -2.92 -18.30
N ARG A 114 22.13 -1.68 -18.25
CA ARG A 114 22.62 -0.93 -19.41
C ARG A 114 23.90 -1.51 -20.01
N ARG A 115 24.75 -2.17 -19.21
CA ARG A 115 25.98 -2.83 -19.69
C ARG A 115 25.72 -4.17 -20.36
N GLY A 116 24.72 -4.92 -19.88
CA GLY A 116 24.57 -6.34 -20.21
C GLY A 116 25.57 -7.24 -19.47
N GLY A 117 25.62 -8.51 -19.86
CA GLY A 117 26.46 -9.54 -19.26
C GLY A 117 25.90 -10.18 -17.99
N PHE A 118 24.57 -10.13 -17.79
CA PHE A 118 23.90 -10.79 -16.65
C PHE A 118 22.61 -11.48 -17.11
N GLY A 119 22.21 -12.52 -16.37
CA GLY A 119 20.93 -13.20 -16.58
C GLY A 119 19.82 -12.62 -15.70
N TYR A 120 18.58 -12.59 -16.19
CA TYR A 120 17.40 -12.20 -15.40
C TYR A 120 17.23 -12.99 -14.10
N GLY A 121 17.74 -14.23 -14.05
CA GLY A 121 17.74 -15.05 -12.85
C GLY A 121 18.47 -14.39 -11.67
N GLU A 122 19.56 -13.67 -11.93
CA GLU A 122 20.32 -12.98 -10.87
C GLU A 122 19.52 -11.84 -10.24
N VAL A 123 18.80 -11.08 -11.08
CA VAL A 123 17.94 -9.98 -10.60
C VAL A 123 16.75 -10.51 -9.84
N LYS A 124 16.15 -11.61 -10.30
CA LYS A 124 15.07 -12.32 -9.58
C LYS A 124 15.55 -12.81 -8.22
N GLN A 125 16.76 -13.35 -8.13
CA GLN A 125 17.36 -13.77 -6.86
C GLN A 125 17.51 -12.57 -5.92
N ALA A 126 18.11 -11.48 -6.39
CA ALA A 126 18.33 -10.27 -5.60
C ALA A 126 17.02 -9.63 -5.12
N LEU A 127 16.01 -9.53 -5.99
CA LEU A 127 14.66 -9.08 -5.63
C LEU A 127 14.05 -9.99 -4.54
N ALA A 128 14.19 -11.31 -4.68
CA ALA A 128 13.61 -12.23 -3.72
C ALA A 128 14.29 -12.15 -2.34
N ASP A 129 15.61 -11.97 -2.29
CA ASP A 129 16.34 -11.76 -1.05
C ASP A 129 15.91 -10.45 -0.38
N LEU A 130 15.96 -9.34 -1.11
CA LEU A 130 15.56 -8.02 -0.59
C LEU A 130 14.10 -8.00 -0.11
N ALA A 131 13.16 -8.58 -0.86
CA ALA A 131 11.75 -8.58 -0.48
C ALA A 131 11.49 -9.44 0.77
N VAL A 132 12.20 -10.56 0.93
CA VAL A 132 12.10 -11.41 2.12
C VAL A 132 12.65 -10.69 3.35
N ASP A 133 13.83 -10.09 3.21
CA ASP A 133 14.52 -9.41 4.31
C ASP A 133 13.76 -8.15 4.75
N TYR A 134 13.29 -7.34 3.79
CA TYR A 134 12.53 -6.12 4.06
C TYR A 134 11.28 -6.37 4.91
N PHE A 135 10.59 -7.49 4.69
CA PHE A 135 9.39 -7.86 5.43
C PHE A 135 9.64 -8.82 6.59
N ALA A 136 10.87 -9.20 6.90
CA ALA A 136 11.17 -10.21 7.92
C ALA A 136 10.59 -9.85 9.30
N GLU A 137 10.86 -8.63 9.78
CA GLU A 137 10.33 -8.16 11.06
C GLU A 137 8.79 -8.11 11.06
N ALA A 138 8.20 -7.57 9.99
CA ALA A 138 6.74 -7.48 9.86
C ALA A 138 6.08 -8.86 9.82
N ARG A 139 6.71 -9.86 9.20
CA ARG A 139 6.24 -11.25 9.18
C ARG A 139 6.29 -11.89 10.56
N GLN A 140 7.41 -11.73 11.26
CA GLN A 140 7.54 -12.21 12.65
C GLN A 140 6.46 -11.58 13.52
N ARG A 141 6.27 -10.26 13.43
CA ARG A 141 5.26 -9.54 14.20
C ARG A 141 3.85 -10.01 13.88
N ARG A 142 3.55 -10.28 12.61
CA ARG A 142 2.27 -10.86 12.19
C ARG A 142 2.05 -12.25 12.81
N GLN A 143 3.06 -13.12 12.78
CA GLN A 143 2.96 -14.46 13.38
C GLN A 143 2.73 -14.39 14.89
N GLU A 144 3.47 -13.52 15.58
CA GLU A 144 3.30 -13.25 17.00
C GLU A 144 1.90 -12.78 17.38
N LEU A 145 1.29 -11.92 16.57
CA LEU A 145 -0.07 -11.41 16.77
C LEU A 145 -1.13 -12.46 16.39
N ALA A 146 -0.90 -13.22 15.31
CA ALA A 146 -1.80 -14.30 14.88
C ALA A 146 -1.89 -15.42 15.92
N ALA A 147 -0.79 -15.71 16.63
CA ALA A 147 -0.76 -16.65 17.75
C ALA A 147 -1.51 -16.13 19.01
N ARG A 148 -1.82 -14.82 19.06
CA ARG A 148 -2.46 -14.16 20.21
C ARG A 148 -3.70 -13.37 19.75
N PRO A 149 -4.76 -14.03 19.24
CA PRO A 149 -5.93 -13.34 18.71
C PRO A 149 -6.65 -12.46 19.75
N LYS A 150 -6.61 -12.82 21.04
CA LYS A 150 -7.15 -11.99 22.12
C LYS A 150 -6.45 -10.63 22.22
N GLN A 151 -5.12 -10.61 22.11
CA GLN A 151 -4.34 -9.37 22.11
C GLN A 151 -4.74 -8.46 20.94
N VAL A 152 -4.99 -9.04 19.75
CA VAL A 152 -5.46 -8.26 18.58
C VAL A 152 -6.84 -7.67 18.85
N GLN A 153 -7.76 -8.43 19.46
CA GLN A 153 -9.09 -7.95 19.85
C GLN A 153 -9.02 -6.84 20.89
N GLU A 154 -8.13 -6.95 21.88
CA GLU A 154 -7.88 -5.93 22.89
C GLU A 154 -7.39 -4.63 22.25
N ILE A 155 -6.38 -4.71 21.37
CA ILE A 155 -5.85 -3.53 20.64
C ILE A 155 -6.95 -2.83 19.82
N ILE A 156 -7.78 -3.61 19.10
CA ILE A 156 -8.92 -3.07 18.34
C ILE A 156 -9.96 -2.47 19.28
N GLY A 157 -10.24 -3.12 20.40
CA GLY A 157 -11.18 -2.66 21.42
C GLY A 157 -10.76 -1.33 22.05
N ASP A 158 -9.49 -1.21 22.44
CA ASP A 158 -8.91 0.00 23.01
C ASP A 158 -8.95 1.16 22.01
N GLY A 159 -8.52 0.92 20.76
CA GLY A 159 -8.62 1.90 19.69
C GLY A 159 -10.07 2.31 19.42
N GLY A 160 -10.99 1.35 19.43
CA GLY A 160 -12.42 1.58 19.30
C GLY A 160 -13.01 2.42 20.44
N ALA A 161 -12.56 2.21 21.67
CA ALA A 161 -12.97 3.01 22.83
C ALA A 161 -12.50 4.46 22.72
N VAL A 162 -11.25 4.68 22.28
CA VAL A 162 -10.71 6.03 22.00
C VAL A 162 -11.52 6.72 20.90
N ALA A 163 -11.73 6.04 19.77
CA ALA A 163 -12.48 6.58 18.64
C ALA A 163 -13.94 6.89 19.02
N ARG A 164 -14.59 6.01 19.80
CA ARG A 164 -15.97 6.18 20.27
C ARG A 164 -16.13 7.40 21.16
N ARG A 165 -15.19 7.67 22.07
CA ARG A 165 -15.22 8.89 22.90
C ARG A 165 -15.22 10.13 22.02
N LYS A 166 -14.32 10.19 21.02
CA LYS A 166 -14.26 11.34 20.13
C LYS A 166 -15.50 11.49 19.25
N ALA A 167 -16.01 10.38 18.72
CA ALA A 167 -17.24 10.37 17.93
C ALA A 167 -18.47 10.79 18.75
N ALA A 168 -18.55 10.40 20.02
CA ALA A 168 -19.63 10.79 20.92
C ALA A 168 -19.67 12.30 21.17
N GLU A 169 -18.51 12.96 21.33
CA GLU A 169 -18.44 14.43 21.43
C GLU A 169 -19.01 15.12 20.17
N VAL A 170 -18.66 14.61 18.99
CA VAL A 170 -19.12 15.17 17.71
C VAL A 170 -20.62 14.91 17.51
N LEU A 171 -21.08 13.70 17.84
CA LEU A 171 -22.48 13.33 17.76
C LEU A 171 -23.34 14.18 18.69
N LEU A 172 -22.91 14.37 19.94
CA LEU A 172 -23.61 15.22 20.91
C LEU A 172 -23.76 16.65 20.39
N ARG A 173 -22.69 17.22 19.82
CA ARG A 173 -22.72 18.56 19.21
C ARG A 173 -23.75 18.64 18.09
N ALA A 174 -23.75 17.65 17.19
CA ALA A 174 -24.71 17.61 16.08
C ALA A 174 -26.16 17.45 16.57
N GLN A 175 -26.40 16.58 17.56
CA GLN A 175 -27.70 16.39 18.18
C GLN A 175 -28.22 17.68 18.82
N GLN A 176 -27.37 18.39 19.57
CA GLN A 176 -27.71 19.68 20.17
C GLN A 176 -28.05 20.74 19.10
N ALA A 177 -27.24 20.82 18.04
CA ALA A 177 -27.45 21.77 16.94
C ALA A 177 -28.79 21.59 16.23
N CYS A 178 -29.24 20.33 16.03
CA CYS A 178 -30.52 20.02 15.38
C CYS A 178 -31.68 19.73 16.34
N GLY A 179 -31.52 19.97 17.65
CA GLY A 179 -32.58 19.81 18.64
C GLY A 179 -32.96 18.36 18.99
N VAL A 180 -32.11 17.38 18.66
CA VAL A 180 -32.28 15.98 19.04
C VAL A 180 -31.75 15.77 20.45
N LYS A 181 -32.56 15.19 21.34
CA LYS A 181 -32.12 14.89 22.70
C LYS A 181 -31.17 13.69 22.70
N PRO A 182 -30.00 13.78 23.36
CA PRO A 182 -29.13 12.62 23.59
C PRO A 182 -29.91 11.54 24.36
N ARG A 183 -29.70 10.28 23.99
CA ARG A 183 -30.21 9.14 24.75
C ARG A 183 -29.24 8.75 25.85
#